data_AF-A0A7C3V6L9-F1
#
_entry.id   AF-A0A7C3V6L9-F1
#
_cell.length_a   1.000
_cell.length_b   1.000
_cell.length_c   1.000
_cell.angle_alpha   90.00
_cell.angle_beta   90.00
_cell.angle_gamma   90.00
#
_symmetry.space_group_name_H-M   'P 1'
#
loop_
_entity.id
_entity.type
_entity.pdbx_description
1 polymer ?
#
loop_
_entity_poly.entity_id
_entity_poly.type
_entity_poly.pdbx_seq_one_letter_code
_entity_poly.pdbx_strand_id
1 'polypeptide(L)'
;MTVRLEIGWRPELVDAEGEALRRKAQEYCGLILDRVRVLRVLMLDLNLPLGELEAIRTEVFTNPVTQVSSYSPLAREFDWALWVGYRPGVRDNAGATAREAIEAFLGRALPPEAAVYTSKLYLLFA
;
A
#
# COMPACT_ATOMS: atom_id res chain seq x y z
N MET A 1 1.49 -18.50 -0.01
CA MET A 1 1.72 -17.70 1.21
C MET A 1 1.17 -16.33 0.93
N THR A 2 0.58 -15.68 1.92
CA THR A 2 -0.03 -14.36 1.72
C THR A 2 0.69 -13.36 2.61
N VAL A 3 1.31 -12.35 2.00
CA VAL A 3 2.03 -11.29 2.73
C VAL A 3 1.48 -9.92 2.39
N ARG A 4 1.40 -9.08 3.42
CA ARG A 4 0.94 -7.70 3.32
C ARG A 4 2.14 -6.77 3.27
N LEU A 5 2.37 -6.16 2.13
CA LEU A 5 3.33 -5.06 2.00
C LEU A 5 2.59 -3.74 2.18
N GLU A 6 2.95 -2.98 3.19
CA GLU A 6 2.49 -1.60 3.38
C GLU A 6 3.55 -0.63 2.88
N ILE A 7 3.12 0.42 2.18
CA ILE A 7 3.97 1.45 1.61
C ILE A 7 3.36 2.80 1.95
N GLY A 8 4.12 3.63 2.65
CA GLY A 8 3.71 4.99 3.03
C GLY A 8 4.79 6.00 2.70
N TRP A 9 4.44 7.28 2.81
CA TRP A 9 5.44 8.35 2.83
C TRP A 9 6.31 8.25 4.08
N ARG A 10 7.56 8.70 3.97
CA ARG A 10 8.40 8.94 5.15
C ARG A 10 7.69 9.84 6.18
N PRO A 11 7.83 9.59 7.50
CA PRO A 11 7.16 10.38 8.54
C PRO A 11 7.31 11.89 8.40
N GLU A 12 8.51 12.34 8.02
CA GLU A 12 8.94 13.72 7.85
C GLU A 12 8.41 14.40 6.57
N LEU A 13 7.84 13.65 5.63
CA LEU A 13 7.30 14.19 4.39
C LEU A 13 5.78 14.39 4.48
N VAL A 14 5.30 15.39 3.75
CA VAL A 14 3.87 15.67 3.61
C VAL A 14 3.23 14.59 2.73
N ASP A 15 2.17 13.98 3.26
CA ASP A 15 1.30 13.10 2.50
C ASP A 15 0.25 13.92 1.75
N ALA A 16 0.52 14.21 0.48
CA ALA A 16 -0.38 15.03 -0.36
C ALA A 16 -1.77 14.40 -0.53
N GLU A 17 -1.86 13.06 -0.57
CA GLU A 17 -3.15 12.36 -0.68
C GLU A 17 -3.92 12.46 0.65
N GLY A 18 -3.21 12.29 1.77
CA GLY A 18 -3.77 12.46 3.11
C GLY A 18 -4.32 13.86 3.32
N GLU A 19 -3.55 14.90 2.97
CA GLU A 19 -3.98 16.30 3.09
C GLU A 19 -5.20 16.60 2.22
N ALA A 20 -5.25 16.06 1.00
CA ALA A 20 -6.42 16.21 0.14
C ALA A 20 -7.67 15.54 0.74
N LEU A 21 -7.53 14.37 1.37
CA LEU A 21 -8.64 13.70 2.07
C LEU A 21 -9.08 14.49 3.31
N ARG A 22 -8.14 15.00 4.11
CA ARG A 22 -8.40 15.83 5.29
C ARG A 22 -9.27 17.04 4.96
N ARG A 23 -8.91 17.76 3.89
CA ARG A 23 -9.69 18.91 3.39
C ARG A 23 -11.09 18.52 2.96
N LYS A 24 -11.22 17.44 2.17
CA LYS A 24 -12.54 16.93 1.72
C LYS A 24 -13.42 16.49 2.89
N ALA A 25 -12.84 15.86 3.91
CA ALA A 25 -13.57 15.44 5.10
C ALA A 25 -14.18 16.64 5.85
N GLN A 26 -13.42 17.74 5.95
CA GLN A 26 -13.91 18.98 6.52
C GLN A 26 -14.99 19.62 5.63
N GLU A 27 -14.71 19.79 4.35
CA GLU A 27 -15.59 20.50 3.40
C GLU A 27 -16.93 19.79 3.17
N TYR A 28 -16.94 18.46 3.06
CA TYR A 28 -18.13 17.70 2.68
C TYR A 28 -18.85 17.04 3.85
N CYS A 29 -18.13 16.76 4.95
CA CYS A 29 -18.69 16.03 6.08
C CYS A 29 -18.60 16.81 7.40
N GLY A 30 -17.97 17.99 7.42
CA GLY A 30 -17.76 18.76 8.64
C GLY A 30 -16.80 18.09 9.64
N LEU A 31 -16.05 17.07 9.21
CA LEU A 31 -15.13 16.32 10.07
C LEU A 31 -13.80 17.07 10.19
N ILE A 32 -13.48 17.49 11.41
CA ILE A 32 -12.20 18.11 11.72
C ILE A 32 -11.22 16.98 12.08
N LEU A 33 -10.17 16.86 11.29
CA LEU A 33 -9.08 15.90 11.49
C LEU A 33 -7.77 16.68 11.55
N ASP A 34 -6.91 16.32 12.50
CA ASP A 34 -5.58 16.93 12.67
C ASP A 34 -4.66 16.52 11.53
N ARG A 35 -4.71 15.24 11.17
CA ARG A 35 -3.84 14.65 10.16
C ARG A 35 -4.50 13.44 9.52
N VAL A 36 -4.10 13.16 8.29
CA VAL A 36 -4.41 11.90 7.61
C VAL A 36 -3.12 11.35 6.98
N ARG A 37 -2.90 10.04 7.11
CA ARG A 37 -1.82 9.32 6.42
C ARG A 37 -2.42 8.21 5.56
N VAL A 38 -1.90 8.04 4.36
CA VAL A 38 -2.36 7.02 3.42
C VAL A 38 -1.25 6.01 3.22
N LEU A 39 -1.58 4.75 3.50
CA LEU A 39 -0.73 3.61 3.17
C LEU A 39 -1.32 2.90 1.96
N ARG A 40 -0.49 2.69 0.94
CA ARG A 40 -0.79 1.73 -0.12
C ARG A 40 -0.48 0.34 0.41
N VAL A 41 -1.40 -0.58 0.20
CA VAL A 41 -1.29 -1.95 0.68
C VAL A 41 -1.32 -2.88 -0.53
N LEU A 42 -0.27 -3.68 -0.66
CA LEU A 42 -0.19 -4.79 -1.62
C LEU A 42 -0.34 -6.10 -0.86
N MET A 43 -1.40 -6.84 -1.16
CA MET A 43 -1.56 -8.22 -0.71
C MET A 43 -0.96 -9.13 -1.78
N LEU A 44 0.20 -9.70 -1.48
CA LEU A 44 0.89 -10.62 -2.37
C LEU A 44 0.49 -12.04 -1.98
N ASP A 45 -0.31 -12.69 -2.83
CA ASP A 45 -0.65 -14.10 -2.68
C ASP A 45 0.24 -14.92 -3.63
N LEU A 46 1.46 -15.19 -3.18
CA LEU A 46 2.52 -15.83 -3.94
C LEU A 46 3.54 -16.47 -2.98
N ASN A 47 4.26 -17.48 -3.46
CA ASN A 47 5.23 -18.19 -2.65
C ASN A 47 6.66 -17.84 -3.10
N LEU A 48 7.26 -16.84 -2.45
CA LEU A 48 8.63 -16.41 -2.70
C LEU A 48 9.48 -16.55 -1.43
N PRO A 49 10.79 -16.84 -1.57
CA PRO A 49 11.70 -16.83 -0.43
C PRO A 49 11.83 -15.40 0.13
N LEU A 50 12.14 -15.28 1.43
CA LEU A 50 12.26 -14.00 2.11
C LEU A 50 13.24 -13.02 1.42
N GLY A 51 14.34 -13.52 0.86
CA GLY A 51 15.29 -12.69 0.12
C GLY A 51 14.70 -12.04 -1.14
N GLU A 52 13.87 -12.79 -1.88
CA GLU A 52 13.17 -12.23 -3.05
C GLU A 52 12.06 -11.25 -2.63
N LEU A 53 11.35 -11.53 -1.53
CA LEU A 53 10.37 -10.60 -0.96
C LEU A 53 11.00 -9.27 -0.54
N GLU A 54 12.13 -9.32 0.16
CA GLU A 54 12.85 -8.10 0.52
C GLU A 54 13.36 -7.34 -0.71
N ALA A 55 13.87 -8.05 -1.73
CA ALA A 55 14.33 -7.44 -2.96
C ALA A 55 13.20 -6.73 -3.73
N ILE A 56 12.03 -7.37 -3.92
CA ILE A 56 10.89 -6.69 -4.57
C ILE A 56 10.38 -5.51 -3.73
N ARG A 57 10.43 -5.63 -2.40
CA ARG A 57 10.05 -4.53 -1.51
C ARG A 57 10.93 -3.32 -1.75
N THR A 58 12.26 -3.47 -1.71
CA THR A 58 13.19 -2.34 -1.80
C THR A 58 13.37 -1.83 -3.22
N GLU A 59 13.47 -2.71 -4.21
CA GLU A 59 13.85 -2.34 -5.58
C GLU A 59 12.65 -2.00 -6.47
N VAL A 60 11.48 -2.60 -6.22
CA VAL A 60 10.31 -2.43 -7.11
C VAL A 60 9.28 -1.47 -6.49
N PHE A 61 8.94 -1.69 -5.22
CA PHE A 61 7.76 -1.05 -4.63
C PHE A 61 8.04 0.19 -3.78
N THR A 62 9.30 0.42 -3.39
CA THR A 62 9.65 1.49 -2.46
C THR A 62 10.52 2.51 -3.15
N ASN A 63 10.06 3.76 -3.22
CA ASN A 63 10.97 4.84 -3.54
C ASN A 63 11.89 5.09 -2.31
N PRO A 64 13.22 4.89 -2.42
CA PRO A 64 14.12 4.96 -1.26
C PRO A 64 14.24 6.37 -0.66
N VAL A 65 13.96 7.40 -1.47
CA VAL A 65 14.05 8.80 -1.05
C VAL A 65 12.79 9.24 -0.34
N THR A 66 11.62 8.85 -0.82
CA THR A 66 10.36 9.45 -0.35
C THR A 66 9.47 8.51 0.46
N GLN A 67 9.70 7.20 0.40
CA GLN A 67 8.79 6.20 0.96
C GLN A 67 9.48 5.31 1.97
N VAL A 68 8.65 4.76 2.86
CA VAL A 68 8.98 3.63 3.72
C VAL A 68 8.00 2.51 3.43
N SER A 69 8.48 1.28 3.52
CA SER A 69 7.66 0.11 3.30
C SER A 69 8.03 -1.01 4.26
N SER A 70 7.08 -1.89 4.55
CA SER A 70 7.30 -2.97 5.50
C SER A 70 6.28 -4.09 5.32
N TYR A 71 6.72 -5.34 5.54
CA TYR A 71 5.83 -6.49 5.66
C TYR A 71 5.18 -6.62 7.05
N SER A 72 5.68 -5.85 8.02
CA SER A 72 5.03 -5.61 9.31
C SER A 72 4.23 -4.30 9.29
N PRO A 73 3.19 -4.15 10.14
CA PRO A 73 2.36 -2.94 10.14
C PRO A 73 3.16 -1.63 10.32
N LEU A 74 2.98 -0.71 9.37
CA LEU A 74 3.39 0.69 9.45
C LEU A 74 2.34 1.55 10.15
N ALA A 75 1.08 1.14 10.08
CA ALA A 75 -0.02 1.84 10.76
C ALA A 75 0.15 1.80 12.29
N ARG A 76 0.37 2.97 12.89
CA ARG A 76 0.56 3.16 14.34
C ARG A 76 -0.08 4.47 14.80
N GLU A 77 -0.48 4.51 16.08
CA GLU A 77 -0.88 5.74 16.79
C GLU A 77 -2.01 6.55 16.14
N PHE A 78 -2.94 5.88 15.45
CA PHE A 78 -4.10 6.50 14.80
C PHE A 78 -5.36 6.32 15.65
N ASP A 79 -6.32 7.24 15.52
CA ASP A 79 -7.62 7.14 16.17
C ASP A 79 -8.59 6.27 15.36
N TRP A 80 -8.54 6.40 14.03
CA TRP A 80 -9.38 5.61 13.13
C TRP A 80 -8.59 5.12 11.92
N ALA A 81 -8.97 3.95 11.40
CA ALA A 81 -8.44 3.42 10.16
C ALA A 81 -9.57 3.04 9.21
N LEU A 82 -9.48 3.51 7.97
CA LEU A 82 -10.38 3.16 6.87
C LEU A 82 -9.61 2.35 5.83
N TRP A 83 -9.97 1.09 5.66
CA TRP A 83 -9.41 0.23 4.62
C TRP A 83 -10.35 0.19 3.41
N VAL A 84 -9.83 0.55 2.24
CA VAL A 84 -10.58 0.60 0.98
C VAL A 84 -9.88 -0.29 -0.04
N GLY A 85 -10.56 -1.34 -0.47
CA GLY A 85 -10.11 -2.27 -1.50
C GLY A 85 -11.20 -2.55 -2.54
N TYR A 86 -10.80 -3.22 -3.61
CA TYR A 86 -11.74 -3.68 -4.63
C TYR A 86 -12.65 -4.79 -4.11
N ARG A 87 -13.89 -4.83 -4.60
CA ARG A 87 -14.81 -5.94 -4.31
C ARG A 87 -14.37 -7.22 -5.03
N PRO A 88 -14.71 -8.42 -4.51
CA PRO A 88 -14.48 -9.67 -5.22
C PRO A 88 -15.04 -9.65 -6.65
N GLY A 89 -14.27 -10.17 -7.60
CA GLY A 89 -14.64 -10.19 -9.03
C GLY A 89 -14.39 -8.88 -9.78
N VAL A 90 -14.01 -7.79 -9.10
CA VAL A 90 -13.59 -6.55 -9.77
C VAL A 90 -12.13 -6.67 -10.19
N ARG A 91 -11.85 -6.27 -11.44
CA ARG A 91 -10.48 -6.28 -11.96
C ARG A 91 -9.65 -5.19 -11.30
N ASP A 92 -8.55 -5.61 -10.68
CA ASP A 92 -7.53 -4.72 -10.14
C ASP A 92 -6.38 -4.56 -11.14
N ASN A 93 -6.40 -3.48 -11.91
CA ASN A 93 -5.36 -3.20 -12.89
C ASN A 93 -4.01 -2.88 -12.24
N ALA A 94 -4.00 -2.21 -11.09
CA ALA A 94 -2.77 -1.90 -10.37
C ALA A 94 -2.13 -3.19 -9.83
N GLY A 95 -2.96 -4.14 -9.38
CA GLY A 95 -2.53 -5.46 -8.96
C GLY A 95 -1.90 -6.25 -10.10
N ALA A 96 -2.53 -6.23 -11.28
CA ALA A 96 -1.97 -6.85 -12.49
C ALA A 96 -0.61 -6.24 -12.87
N THR A 97 -0.50 -4.91 -12.91
CA THR A 97 0.78 -4.23 -13.17
C THR A 97 1.84 -4.52 -12.12
N ALA A 98 1.45 -4.63 -10.84
CA ALA A 98 2.38 -4.99 -9.77
C ALA A 98 2.92 -6.43 -9.94
N ARG A 99 2.06 -7.36 -10.37
CA ARG A 99 2.48 -8.73 -10.73
C ARG A 99 3.50 -8.71 -11.88
N GLU A 100 3.21 -7.99 -12.96
CA GLU A 100 4.12 -7.86 -14.11
C GLU A 100 5.47 -7.26 -13.71
N ALA A 101 5.48 -6.26 -12.82
CA ALA A 101 6.69 -5.65 -12.31
C ALA A 101 7.55 -6.64 -11.49
N ILE A 102 6.91 -7.50 -10.69
CA ILE A 102 7.62 -8.57 -9.96
C ILE A 102 8.23 -9.57 -10.94
N GLU A 103 7.48 -10.03 -11.94
CA GLU A 103 7.97 -10.99 -12.95
C GLU A 103 9.17 -10.43 -13.73
N ALA A 104 9.07 -9.16 -14.14
CA ALA A 104 10.14 -8.45 -14.82
C ALA A 104 11.40 -8.33 -13.95
N PHE A 105 11.25 -7.99 -12.66
CA PHE A 105 12.36 -7.87 -11.72
C PHE A 105 13.03 -9.23 -11.42
N LEU A 106 12.24 -10.29 -11.23
CA LEU A 106 12.76 -11.63 -10.96
C LEU A 106 13.32 -12.32 -12.21
N GLY A 107 13.03 -11.81 -13.41
CA GLY A 107 13.42 -12.42 -14.68
C GLY A 107 12.72 -13.75 -14.97
N ARG A 108 11.57 -14.02 -14.32
CA ARG A 108 10.79 -15.25 -14.49
C ARG A 108 9.30 -15.00 -14.26
N ALA A 109 8.47 -15.79 -14.94
CA ALA A 109 7.04 -15.77 -14.70
C ALA A 109 6.71 -16.29 -13.28
N LEU A 110 5.72 -15.66 -12.66
CA LEU A 110 5.09 -16.18 -11.44
C LEU A 110 4.09 -17.26 -11.85
N PRO A 111 3.76 -18.20 -10.95
CA PRO A 111 2.84 -19.27 -11.29
C PRO A 111 1.42 -18.71 -11.54
N PRO A 112 0.54 -19.43 -12.28
CA PRO A 112 -0.77 -18.92 -12.67
C PRO A 112 -1.66 -18.51 -11.48
N GLU A 113 -1.53 -19.20 -10.36
CA GLU A 113 -2.26 -18.94 -9.12
C GLU A 113 -1.75 -17.71 -8.34
N ALA A 114 -0.57 -17.18 -8.66
CA ALA A 114 -0.05 -16.01 -7.99
C ALA A 114 -0.94 -14.78 -8.25
N ALA A 115 -1.26 -14.04 -7.20
CA ALA A 115 -2.07 -12.82 -7.33
C ALA A 115 -1.48 -11.68 -6.51
N VAL A 116 -1.69 -10.46 -7.01
CA VAL A 116 -1.37 -9.23 -6.29
C VAL A 116 -2.63 -8.38 -6.25
N TYR A 117 -3.04 -8.02 -5.05
CA TYR A 117 -4.21 -7.16 -4.83
C TYR A 117 -3.77 -5.85 -4.18
N THR A 118 -4.36 -4.76 -4.63
CA THR A 118 -4.10 -3.42 -4.14
C THR A 118 -5.27 -2.90 -3.32
N SER A 119 -4.91 -2.14 -2.29
CA SER A 119 -5.86 -1.42 -1.47
C SER A 119 -5.19 -0.20 -0.84
N LYS A 120 -5.98 0.65 -0.21
CA LYS A 120 -5.50 1.80 0.55
C LYS A 120 -5.98 1.71 1.99
N LEU A 121 -5.10 2.05 2.92
CA LEU A 121 -5.41 2.20 4.33
C LEU A 121 -5.21 3.68 4.71
N TYR A 122 -6.30 4.35 5.04
CA TYR A 122 -6.29 5.72 5.51
C TYR A 122 -6.28 5.72 7.04
N LEU A 123 -5.28 6.35 7.62
CA LEU A 123 -5.12 6.54 9.06
C LEU A 123 -5.53 7.96 9.40
N LEU A 124 -6.56 8.10 10.23
CA LEU A 124 -7.12 9.38 10.63
C LEU A 124 -6.70 9.68 12.06
N PHE A 125 -6.29 10.93 12.29
CA PHE A 125 -5.85 11.44 13.59
C PHE A 125 -6.76 12.62 13.96
N ALA A 126 -7.29 12.63 15.18
CA ALA A 126 -8.33 13.55 15.65
C ALA A 126 -8.05 14.14 17.03
#